data_AF-A0A7J7M1Q0-F1
#
_entry.id   AF-A0A7J7M1Q0-F1
#
_cell.length_a   1.000
_cell.length_b   1.000
_cell.length_c   1.000
_cell.angle_alpha   90.00
_cell.angle_beta   90.00
_cell.angle_gamma   90.00
#
_symmetry.space_group_name_H-M   'P 1'
#
loop_
_entity.id
_entity.type
_entity.pdbx_description
1 polymer ?
#
loop_
_entity_poly.entity_id
_entity_poly.type
_entity_poly.pdbx_seq_one_letter_code
_entity_poly.pdbx_strand_id
1 'polypeptide(L)'
;MYIQDSLHSTFPQGLSQLKALQTLKVFHCNNLTCIPVELQHVSSLQELYITRCSILGPRCEKDVGEDWSIISHILNIYIYG
;
A
#
# COMPACT_ATOMS: atom_id res chain seq x y z
N MET A 1 9.33 4.92 -0.81
CA MET A 1 8.49 5.84 -0.03
C MET A 1 8.05 5.15 1.25
N TYR A 2 7.93 5.90 2.34
CA TYR A 2 7.54 5.40 3.66
C TYR A 2 6.31 6.17 4.14
N ILE A 3 5.27 5.46 4.52
CA ILE A 3 4.07 5.97 5.20
C ILE A 3 4.09 5.33 6.59
N GLN A 4 3.99 6.15 7.62
CA GLN A 4 3.96 5.69 9.00
C GLN A 4 2.84 6.39 9.76
N ASP A 5 2.48 5.86 10.93
CA ASP A 5 1.45 6.46 11.77
C ASP A 5 1.80 7.92 12.14
N SER A 6 0.81 8.77 11.96
CA SER A 6 0.77 10.18 12.29
C SER A 6 -0.72 10.52 12.47
N LEU A 7 -1.02 11.58 13.23
CA LEU A 7 -2.40 11.93 13.60
C LEU A 7 -3.37 11.90 12.39
N HIS A 8 -2.89 12.23 11.17
CA HIS A 8 -3.65 12.13 9.91
C HIS A 8 -2.89 11.36 8.81
N SER A 9 -2.53 10.08 9.04
CA SER A 9 -1.90 9.28 7.99
C SER A 9 -2.84 9.02 6.82
N THR A 10 -2.48 9.55 5.64
CA THR A 10 -3.15 9.32 4.36
C THR A 10 -2.10 8.97 3.30
N PHE A 11 -2.55 8.38 2.19
CA PHE A 11 -1.68 8.23 1.02
C PHE A 11 -1.43 9.59 0.36
N PRO A 12 -0.21 9.89 -0.07
CA PRO A 12 0.07 11.15 -0.76
C PRO A 12 -0.68 11.23 -2.09
N GLN A 13 -1.16 12.42 -2.41
CA GLN A 13 -1.76 12.68 -3.71
C GLN A 13 -0.73 12.49 -4.83
N GLY A 14 -1.18 11.98 -5.98
CA GLY A 14 -0.32 11.85 -7.16
C GLY A 14 0.69 10.70 -7.13
N LEU A 15 0.43 9.63 -6.36
CA LEU A 15 1.25 8.39 -6.40
C LEU A 15 1.52 7.90 -7.83
N SER A 16 0.52 8.00 -8.73
CA SER A 16 0.63 7.65 -10.16
C SER A 16 1.67 8.46 -10.95
N GLN A 17 2.11 9.61 -10.43
CA GLN A 17 3.14 10.46 -11.01
C GLN A 17 4.56 10.04 -10.59
N LEU A 18 4.70 9.18 -9.58
CA LEU A 18 5.98 8.73 -9.08
C LEU A 18 6.56 7.62 -9.97
N LYS A 19 7.01 7.98 -11.17
CA LYS A 19 7.52 7.04 -12.20
C LYS A 19 8.78 6.27 -11.80
N ALA A 20 9.46 6.67 -10.73
CA ALA A 20 10.65 6.01 -10.21
C ALA A 20 10.40 5.30 -8.86
N LEU A 21 9.15 5.25 -8.38
CA LEU A 21 8.85 4.62 -7.11
C LEU A 21 8.92 3.09 -7.24
N GLN A 22 9.95 2.48 -6.66
CA GLN A 22 10.15 1.02 -6.68
C GLN A 22 9.69 0.32 -5.40
N THR A 23 9.72 1.03 -4.26
CA THR A 23 9.36 0.45 -2.96
C THR A 23 8.43 1.40 -2.22
N LEU A 24 7.30 0.87 -1.76
CA LEU A 24 6.36 1.54 -0.86
C LEU A 24 6.26 0.74 0.44
N LYS A 25 6.41 1.42 1.58
CA LYS A 25 6.28 0.80 2.88
C LYS A 25 5.27 1.56 3.73
N VAL A 26 4.35 0.83 4.36
CA VAL A 26 3.27 1.34 5.20
C VAL A 26 3.40 0.67 6.57
N PHE A 27 3.67 1.45 7.61
CA PHE A 27 4.00 0.96 8.94
C PHE A 27 3.10 1.57 10.01
N HIS A 28 2.53 0.72 10.89
CA HIS A 28 1.77 1.16 12.06
C HIS A 28 0.51 2.01 11.74
N CYS A 29 0.04 2.04 10.49
CA CYS A 29 -1.08 2.90 10.09
C CYS A 29 -2.43 2.21 10.32
N ASN A 30 -2.98 2.33 11.52
CA ASN A 30 -4.28 1.75 11.86
C ASN A 30 -5.48 2.57 11.36
N ASN A 31 -5.27 3.84 11.00
CA ASN A 31 -6.29 4.71 10.43
C ASN A 31 -6.37 4.63 8.89
N LEU A 32 -5.41 3.97 8.23
CA LEU A 32 -5.47 3.74 6.79
C LEU A 32 -6.42 2.59 6.50
N THR A 33 -7.57 2.93 5.93
CA THR A 33 -8.66 1.99 5.71
C THR A 33 -8.66 1.36 4.33
N CYS A 34 -7.96 1.91 3.34
CA CYS A 34 -7.90 1.36 1.99
C CYS A 34 -6.62 1.77 1.23
N ILE A 35 -6.27 0.99 0.21
CA ILE A 35 -5.26 1.37 -0.79
C ILE A 35 -5.87 2.35 -1.81
N PRO A 36 -5.15 3.41 -2.21
CA PRO A 36 -5.58 4.31 -3.27
C PRO A 36 -5.62 3.59 -4.62
N VAL A 37 -6.72 3.74 -5.37
CA VAL A 37 -6.89 3.14 -6.71
C VAL A 37 -5.78 3.57 -7.67
N GLU A 38 -5.20 4.76 -7.47
CA GLU A 38 -4.09 5.29 -8.24
C GLU A 38 -2.84 4.40 -8.20
N LEU A 39 -2.69 3.58 -7.15
CA LEU A 39 -1.56 2.66 -7.00
C LEU A 39 -1.55 1.61 -8.12
N GLN A 40 -2.70 1.29 -8.73
CA GLN A 40 -2.79 0.40 -9.89
C GLN A 40 -2.01 0.91 -11.11
N HIS A 41 -1.74 2.22 -11.17
CA HIS A 41 -1.05 2.87 -12.29
C HIS A 41 0.45 3.11 -12.00
N VAL A 42 0.96 2.69 -10.85
CA VAL A 42 2.36 2.86 -10.45
C VAL A 42 3.18 1.66 -10.91
N SER A 43 3.36 1.53 -12.23
CA SER A 43 4.04 0.37 -12.84
C SER A 43 5.51 0.21 -12.46
N SER A 44 6.15 1.24 -11.89
CA SER A 44 7.52 1.15 -11.39
C SER A 44 7.62 0.44 -10.04
N LEU A 45 6.49 0.25 -9.33
CA LEU A 45 6.46 -0.30 -7.98
C LEU A 45 6.67 -1.81 -8.00
N GLN A 46 7.75 -2.25 -7.36
CA GLN A 46 8.15 -3.66 -7.30
C GLN A 46 7.91 -4.26 -5.92
N GLU A 47 7.97 -3.44 -4.88
CA GLU A 47 7.87 -3.90 -3.50
C GLU A 47 6.84 -3.09 -2.70
N LEU A 48 5.91 -3.80 -2.05
CA LEU A 48 4.95 -3.26 -1.10
C LEU A 48 5.10 -3.95 0.25
N TYR A 49 5.34 -3.16 1.29
CA TYR A 49 5.37 -3.63 2.67
C TYR A 49 4.22 -2.98 3.43
N ILE A 50 3.37 -3.80 4.05
CA ILE A 50 2.32 -3.36 4.97
C ILE A 50 2.60 -4.06 6.29
N THR A 51 2.85 -3.30 7.35
CA THR A 51 3.27 -3.86 8.63
C THR A 51 2.53 -3.19 9.77
N ARG A 52 1.94 -3.97 10.67
CA ARG A 52 1.20 -3.46 11.84
C ARG A 52 0.10 -2.46 11.45
N CYS A 53 -0.60 -2.74 10.35
CA CYS A 53 -1.73 -1.95 9.89
C CYS A 53 -3.00 -2.80 10.00
N SER A 54 -3.73 -2.65 11.11
CA SER A 54 -4.81 -3.56 11.49
C SER A 54 -5.99 -3.59 10.51
N ILE A 55 -6.23 -2.50 9.78
CA ILE A 55 -7.31 -2.40 8.78
C ILE A 55 -6.78 -2.67 7.37
N LEU A 56 -5.68 -2.02 6.99
CA LEU A 56 -5.14 -2.12 5.64
C LEU A 56 -4.59 -3.52 5.30
N GLY A 57 -3.94 -4.19 6.26
CA GLY A 57 -3.31 -5.49 6.05
C GLY A 57 -4.29 -6.55 5.51
N PRO A 58 -5.40 -6.84 6.20
CA PRO A 58 -6.40 -7.80 5.74
C PRO A 58 -7.01 -7.46 4.37
N ARG A 59 -7.19 -6.18 4.05
CA ARG A 59 -7.72 -5.76 2.75
C ARG A 59 -6.77 -6.03 1.58
N CYS A 60 -5.48 -6.12 1.86
CA CYS A 60 -4.44 -6.39 0.87
C CYS A 60 -4.09 -7.88 0.78
N GLU A 61 -4.76 -8.75 1.55
CA GLU A 61 -4.45 -10.17 1.58
C GLU A 61 -4.65 -10.81 0.20
N LYS A 62 -3.71 -11.68 -0.17
CA LYS A 62 -3.66 -12.29 -1.50
C LYS A 62 -4.92 -13.08 -1.81
N ASP A 63 -5.52 -12.77 -2.96
CA ASP A 63 -6.69 -13.44 -3.57
C ASP A 63 -8.02 -13.32 -2.79
N VAL A 64 -8.00 -12.78 -1.58
CA VAL A 64 -9.19 -12.63 -0.71
C VAL A 64 -9.47 -11.20 -0.27
N GLY A 65 -8.44 -10.36 -0.19
CA GLY A 65 -8.56 -8.97 0.25
C GLY A 65 -9.25 -8.10 -0.80
N GLU A 66 -10.13 -7.20 -0.35
CA GLU A 66 -10.88 -6.28 -1.20
C GLU A 66 -9.97 -5.42 -2.10
N ASP A 67 -8.81 -5.02 -1.59
CA ASP A 67 -7.86 -4.14 -2.29
C ASP A 67 -6.80 -4.94 -3.06
N TRP A 68 -6.83 -6.29 -3.02
CA TRP A 68 -5.85 -7.15 -3.69
C TRP A 68 -5.76 -6.86 -5.19
N SER A 69 -6.89 -6.66 -5.87
CA SER A 69 -6.92 -6.36 -7.30
C SER A 69 -6.09 -5.11 -7.67
N ILE A 70 -6.04 -4.11 -6.79
CA ILE A 70 -5.30 -2.87 -6.98
C ILE A 70 -3.80 -3.13 -6.94
N ILE A 71 -3.33 -4.01 -6.06
CA ILE A 71 -1.90 -4.26 -5.80
C ILE A 71 -1.36 -5.53 -6.45
N SER A 72 -2.22 -6.37 -7.05
CA SER A 72 -1.87 -7.68 -7.62
C SER A 72 -0.80 -7.65 -8.72
N HIS A 73 -0.58 -6.48 -9.33
CA HIS A 73 0.45 -6.25 -10.34
C HIS A 73 1.87 -6.06 -9.75
N ILE A 74 1.99 -5.88 -8.43
CA ILE A 74 3.26 -5.68 -7.72
C ILE A 74 3.93 -7.05 -7.50
N LEU A 75 5.22 -7.15 -7.80
CA LEU A 75 5.97 -8.41 -7.76
C LEU A 75 6.13 -8.98 -6.35
N ASN A 76 6.49 -8.12 -5.39
CA ASN A 76 6.82 -8.54 -4.03
C ASN A 76 5.92 -7.81 -3.03
N ILE A 77 5.00 -8.55 -2.40
CA ILE A 77 4.04 -8.02 -1.44
C ILE A 77 4.27 -8.72 -0.10
N TYR A 78 4.53 -7.92 0.92
CA TYR A 78 4.80 -8.39 2.28
C TYR A 78 3.79 -7.77 3.24
N ILE A 79 2.97 -8.60 3.85
CA ILE A 79 1.95 -8.19 4.83
C ILE A 79 2.28 -8.83 6.16
N TYR A 80 2.56 -7.99 7.15
CA TYR A 80 2.91 -8.39 8.51
C TYR A 80 1.93 -7.76 9.50
N GLY A 81 1.42 -8.58 10.42
CA GLY A 81 0.52 -8.16 11.50
C GLY A 81 1.16 -7.21 12.50
#